data_AF-A0A9D1J185-F1
#
_entry.id   AF-A0A9D1J185-F1
#
_cell.length_a   1.000
_cell.length_b   1.000
_cell.length_c   1.000
_cell.angle_alpha   90.00
_cell.angle_beta   90.00
_cell.angle_gamma   90.00
#
_symmetry.space_group_name_H-M   'P 1'
#
loop_
_entity.id
_entity.type
_entity.pdbx_description
1 polymer ?
#
loop_
_entity_poly.entity_id
_entity_poly.type
_entity_poly.pdbx_seq_one_letter_code
_entity_poly.pdbx_strand_id
1 'polypeptide(L)'
;MAKLRKMLGRADDPQIISLMRMIETQSKRTLAAWAADCAADRYLPIYELACPGDARLRELIGSVRDCLRGDLPMADLRARLREARTVAKDAESSGAAVQAAARAVTTACAVLSTPSNALGFTFYGAAAAAYSIAGEDASAAEYDQLGAAELQKLEDSLKAVMIPDEPDPVKINWNC
;
A
#
# COMPACT_ATOMS: atom_id res chain seq x y z
N MET A 1 17.94 13.65 15.85
CA MET A 1 16.80 12.72 15.95
C MET A 1 17.14 11.47 15.16
N ALA A 2 16.67 10.29 15.60
CA ALA A 2 16.87 9.06 14.84
C ALA A 2 16.05 9.13 13.53
N LYS A 3 16.60 8.58 12.44
CA LYS A 3 15.89 8.54 11.16
C LYS A 3 14.64 7.64 11.30
N LEU A 4 13.48 8.14 10.91
CA LEU A 4 12.23 7.36 10.90
C LEU A 4 12.36 6.12 10.01
N ARG A 5 11.69 5.05 10.42
CA ARG A 5 11.67 3.78 9.67
C ARG A 5 10.88 3.97 8.38
N LYS A 6 11.35 3.33 7.31
CA LYS A 6 10.67 3.40 6.01
C LYS A 6 9.33 2.65 5.99
N MET A 7 9.21 1.65 6.85
CA MET A 7 8.11 0.68 6.96
C MET A 7 7.87 0.41 8.44
N LEU A 8 6.62 0.15 8.81
CA LEU A 8 6.22 -0.30 10.15
C LEU A 8 5.54 -1.67 10.06
N GLY A 9 5.77 -2.51 11.07
CA GLY A 9 5.38 -3.93 11.10
C GLY A 9 6.58 -4.87 11.00
N ARG A 10 6.44 -6.08 11.55
CA ARG A 10 7.46 -7.14 11.53
C ARG A 10 6.89 -8.40 10.90
N ALA A 11 7.74 -9.15 10.20
CA ALA A 11 7.31 -10.34 9.47
C ALA A 11 6.73 -11.44 10.38
N ASP A 12 7.14 -11.47 11.64
CA ASP A 12 6.71 -12.40 12.67
C ASP A 12 5.49 -11.92 13.48
N ASP A 13 4.97 -10.71 13.21
CA ASP A 13 3.76 -10.21 13.87
C ASP A 13 2.55 -11.09 13.47
N PRO A 14 1.67 -11.48 14.42
CA PRO A 14 0.52 -12.34 14.13
C PRO A 14 -0.41 -11.80 13.03
N GLN A 15 -0.59 -10.48 12.99
CA GLN A 15 -1.40 -9.79 11.97
C GLN A 15 -0.78 -9.90 10.57
N ILE A 16 0.55 -9.83 10.49
CA ILE A 16 1.30 -9.94 9.23
C ILE A 16 1.25 -11.38 8.72
N ILE A 17 1.42 -12.36 9.60
CA ILE A 17 1.24 -13.78 9.26
C ILE A 17 -0.20 -14.06 8.78
N SER A 18 -1.20 -13.47 9.44
CA SER A 18 -2.61 -13.55 9.01
C SER A 18 -2.81 -12.95 7.62
N LEU A 19 -2.29 -11.73 7.37
CA LEU A 19 -2.29 -11.08 6.05
C LEU A 19 -1.65 -11.95 4.98
N MET A 20 -0.46 -12.50 5.22
CA MET A 20 0.21 -13.40 4.27
C MET A 20 -0.68 -14.57 3.87
N ARG A 21 -1.27 -15.26 4.86
CA ARG A 21 -2.17 -16.41 4.63
C ARG A 21 -3.41 -16.02 3.85
N MET A 22 -4.03 -14.88 4.16
CA MET A 22 -5.19 -14.42 3.40
C MET A 22 -4.81 -14.07 1.97
N ILE A 23 -3.71 -13.34 1.77
CA ILE A 23 -3.22 -12.96 0.44
C ILE A 23 -3.00 -14.19 -0.45
N GLU A 24 -2.40 -15.26 0.09
CA GLU A 24 -2.15 -16.52 -0.62
C GLU A 24 -3.41 -17.21 -1.14
N THR A 25 -4.59 -16.90 -0.57
CA THR A 25 -5.86 -17.50 -1.01
C THR A 25 -6.56 -16.72 -2.11
N GLN A 26 -6.08 -15.52 -2.44
CA GLN A 26 -6.80 -14.59 -3.31
C GLN A 26 -6.11 -14.43 -4.66
N SER A 27 -6.88 -14.08 -5.69
CA SER A 27 -6.34 -13.82 -7.03
C SER A 27 -5.66 -12.45 -7.08
N LYS A 28 -4.75 -12.27 -8.05
CA LYS A 28 -4.11 -10.97 -8.29
C LYS A 28 -5.11 -9.85 -8.59
N ARG A 29 -6.29 -10.18 -9.12
CA ARG A 29 -7.33 -9.20 -9.47
C ARG A 29 -8.01 -8.69 -8.21
N THR A 30 -8.41 -9.59 -7.32
CA THR A 30 -9.01 -9.26 -6.02
C THR A 30 -8.05 -8.46 -5.15
N LEU A 31 -6.80 -8.91 -5.06
CA LEU A 31 -5.76 -8.20 -4.31
C LEU A 31 -5.44 -6.82 -4.88
N ALA A 32 -5.40 -6.68 -6.21
CA ALA A 32 -5.13 -5.39 -6.83
C ALA A 32 -6.28 -4.39 -6.64
N ALA A 33 -7.52 -4.85 -6.76
CA ALA A 33 -8.69 -4.02 -6.49
C ALA A 33 -8.69 -3.54 -5.03
N TRP A 34 -8.57 -4.47 -4.10
CA TRP A 34 -8.48 -4.20 -2.66
C TRP A 34 -7.37 -3.18 -2.34
N ALA A 35 -6.15 -3.45 -2.79
CA ALA A 35 -5.01 -2.58 -2.48
C ALA A 35 -5.18 -1.18 -3.07
N ALA A 36 -5.68 -1.07 -4.31
CA ALA A 36 -5.91 0.22 -4.96
C ALA A 36 -6.99 1.04 -4.23
N ASP A 37 -8.10 0.41 -3.84
CA ASP A 37 -9.18 1.09 -3.13
C ASP A 37 -8.75 1.48 -1.71
N CYS A 38 -8.08 0.59 -0.97
CA CYS A 38 -7.50 0.91 0.33
C CYS A 38 -6.50 2.07 0.25
N ALA A 39 -5.62 2.07 -0.74
CA ALA A 39 -4.65 3.16 -0.90
C ALA A 39 -5.32 4.49 -1.28
N ALA A 40 -6.37 4.44 -2.12
CA ALA A 40 -7.15 5.61 -2.51
C ALA A 40 -7.86 6.25 -1.31
N ASP A 41 -8.47 5.44 -0.44
CA ASP A 41 -9.26 5.96 0.67
C ASP A 41 -8.40 6.42 1.84
N ARG A 42 -7.22 5.81 2.01
CA ARG A 42 -6.42 5.93 3.25
C ARG A 42 -5.15 6.74 3.12
N TYR A 43 -4.45 6.61 2.00
CA TYR A 43 -3.08 7.14 1.86
C TYR A 43 -3.00 8.25 0.83
N LEU A 44 -3.80 8.17 -0.25
CA LEU A 44 -3.89 9.25 -1.21
C LEU A 44 -4.25 10.60 -0.56
N PRO A 45 -5.20 10.70 0.41
CA PRO A 45 -5.52 11.97 1.05
C PRO A 45 -4.33 12.58 1.81
N ILE A 46 -3.48 11.75 2.43
CA ILE A 46 -2.25 12.20 3.11
C ILE A 46 -1.31 12.88 2.11
N TYR A 47 -1.16 12.28 0.93
CA TYR A 47 -0.31 12.82 -0.13
C TYR A 47 -0.88 14.10 -0.74
N GLU A 48 -2.15 14.08 -1.13
CA GLU A 48 -2.80 15.19 -1.83
C GLU A 48 -2.95 16.44 -0.96
N LEU A 49 -3.04 16.29 0.37
CA LEU A 49 -3.05 17.41 1.29
C LEU A 49 -1.73 18.20 1.23
N ALA A 50 -0.60 17.52 1.10
CA ALA A 50 0.72 18.14 1.01
C ALA A 50 1.13 18.51 -0.42
N CYS A 51 0.59 17.81 -1.41
CA CYS A 51 0.91 17.97 -2.84
C CYS A 51 -0.36 18.17 -3.70
N PRO A 52 -1.18 19.21 -3.47
CA PRO A 52 -2.52 19.34 -4.07
C PRO A 52 -2.55 19.50 -5.59
N GLY A 53 -1.43 19.86 -6.22
CA GLY A 53 -1.29 19.98 -7.68
C GLY A 53 -0.75 18.72 -8.37
N ASP A 54 -0.35 17.70 -7.61
CA ASP A 54 0.25 16.48 -8.17
C ASP A 54 -0.79 15.34 -8.26
N ALA A 55 -1.34 15.16 -9.46
CA ALA A 55 -2.35 14.15 -9.73
C ALA A 55 -1.78 12.74 -10.03
N ARG A 56 -0.45 12.57 -10.08
CA ARG A 56 0.20 11.33 -10.58
C ARG A 56 -0.28 10.07 -9.85
N LEU A 57 -0.44 10.14 -8.52
CA LEU A 57 -0.90 8.99 -7.72
C LEU A 57 -2.39 8.68 -7.92
N ARG A 58 -3.23 9.70 -8.04
CA ARG A 58 -4.67 9.54 -8.31
C ARG A 58 -4.91 8.91 -9.68
N GLU A 59 -4.19 9.40 -10.69
CA GLU A 59 -4.24 8.86 -12.06
C GLU A 59 -3.71 7.42 -12.12
N LEU A 60 -2.69 7.09 -11.32
CA LEU A 60 -2.17 5.74 -11.23
C LEU A 60 -3.21 4.76 -10.65
N ILE A 61 -3.91 5.14 -9.58
CA ILE A 61 -5.02 4.36 -9.03
C ILE A 61 -6.11 4.14 -10.10
N GLY A 62 -6.49 5.20 -10.82
CA GLY A 62 -7.44 5.12 -11.93
C GLY A 62 -6.98 4.11 -13.00
N SER A 63 -5.70 4.13 -13.35
CA SER A 63 -5.11 3.21 -14.33
C SER A 63 -5.20 1.75 -13.90
N VAL A 64 -5.09 1.45 -12.59
CA VAL A 64 -5.30 0.09 -12.07
C VAL A 64 -6.74 -0.35 -12.27
N ARG A 65 -7.71 0.53 -11.98
CA ARG A 65 -9.14 0.25 -12.18
C ARG A 65 -9.45 0.02 -13.67
N ASP A 66 -8.89 0.82 -14.56
CA ASP A 66 -9.04 0.65 -16.01
C ASP A 66 -8.42 -0.68 -16.49
N CYS A 67 -7.24 -1.05 -15.99
CA CYS A 67 -6.63 -2.35 -16.26
C CYS A 67 -7.50 -3.52 -15.76
N LEU A 68 -8.11 -3.38 -14.58
CA LEU A 68 -9.01 -4.40 -14.04
C LEU A 68 -10.27 -4.56 -14.90
N ARG A 69 -10.81 -3.47 -15.46
CA ARG A 69 -11.94 -3.51 -16.40
C ARG A 69 -11.56 -4.00 -17.80
N GLY A 70 -10.29 -3.91 -18.17
CA GLY A 70 -9.80 -4.25 -19.50
C GLY A 70 -9.73 -3.05 -20.45
N ASP A 71 -9.97 -1.83 -19.94
CA ASP A 71 -9.97 -0.58 -20.71
C ASP A 71 -8.55 -0.04 -20.97
N LEU A 72 -7.56 -0.49 -20.19
CA LEU A 72 -6.17 -0.10 -20.31
C LEU A 72 -5.25 -1.32 -20.38
N PRO A 73 -4.35 -1.43 -21.39
CA PRO A 73 -3.41 -2.53 -21.49
C PRO A 73 -2.43 -2.61 -20.31
N MET A 74 -2.13 -3.83 -19.85
CA MET A 74 -1.15 -4.06 -18.77
C MET A 74 0.23 -3.43 -19.04
N ALA A 75 0.63 -3.31 -20.31
CA ALA A 75 1.88 -2.66 -20.70
C ALA A 75 1.90 -1.17 -20.32
N ASP A 76 0.78 -0.48 -20.48
CA ASP A 76 0.64 0.95 -20.19
C ASP A 76 0.63 1.18 -18.67
N LEU A 77 -0.04 0.33 -17.90
CA LEU A 77 0.03 0.38 -16.44
C LEU A 77 1.48 0.21 -15.95
N ARG A 78 2.24 -0.73 -16.53
CA ARG A 78 3.66 -0.91 -16.18
C ARG A 78 4.51 0.32 -16.54
N ALA A 79 4.21 1.01 -17.63
CA ALA A 79 4.90 2.25 -17.98
C ALA A 79 4.63 3.35 -16.94
N ARG A 80 3.36 3.58 -16.59
CA ARG A 80 2.95 4.53 -15.55
C ARG A 80 3.53 4.20 -14.18
N LEU A 81 3.60 2.91 -13.82
CA LEU A 81 4.24 2.46 -12.58
C LEU A 81 5.74 2.77 -12.54
N ARG A 82 6.45 2.73 -13.67
CA ARG A 82 7.87 3.11 -13.72
C ARG A 82 8.07 4.59 -13.47
N GLU A 83 7.21 5.43 -14.05
CA GLU A 83 7.22 6.88 -13.84
C GLU A 83 6.87 7.22 -12.39
N ALA A 84 5.89 6.54 -11.80
CA ALA A 84 5.46 6.76 -10.42
C ALA A 84 6.53 6.43 -9.37
N ARG A 85 7.61 5.70 -9.71
CA ARG A 85 8.69 5.37 -8.77
C ARG A 85 9.41 6.61 -8.22
N THR A 86 9.43 7.71 -8.97
CA THR A 86 10.09 8.95 -8.51
C THR A 86 9.24 9.73 -7.52
N VAL A 87 7.91 9.53 -7.50
CA VAL A 87 6.97 10.34 -6.69
C VAL A 87 7.34 10.33 -5.21
N ALA A 88 7.68 9.17 -4.65
CA ALA A 88 8.12 9.06 -3.26
C ALA A 88 9.47 9.73 -2.99
N LYS A 89 10.33 9.89 -4.00
CA LYS A 89 11.58 10.65 -3.86
C LYS A 89 11.30 12.14 -3.95
N ASP A 90 10.46 12.55 -4.91
CA ASP A 90 10.07 13.94 -5.13
C ASP A 90 9.37 14.52 -3.88
N ALA A 91 8.64 13.69 -3.13
CA ALA A 91 7.92 14.07 -1.91
C ALA A 91 8.76 14.02 -0.62
N GLU A 92 10.07 13.76 -0.68
CA GLU A 92 10.93 13.64 0.51
C GLU A 92 10.93 14.92 1.36
N SER A 93 10.87 16.09 0.74
CA SER A 93 10.80 17.39 1.42
C SER A 93 9.43 17.71 2.04
N SER A 94 8.40 16.91 1.73
CA SER A 94 7.02 17.12 2.19
C SER A 94 6.70 16.39 3.50
N GLY A 95 7.67 15.68 4.09
CA GLY A 95 7.53 14.99 5.38
C GLY A 95 7.41 13.47 5.25
N ALA A 96 7.70 12.77 6.33
CA ALA A 96 7.80 11.30 6.37
C ALA A 96 6.46 10.62 6.07
N ALA A 97 5.35 11.17 6.56
CA ALA A 97 4.01 10.66 6.30
C ALA A 97 3.65 10.71 4.81
N VAL A 98 3.92 11.84 4.15
CA VAL A 98 3.68 12.06 2.72
C VAL A 98 4.55 11.13 1.88
N GLN A 99 5.82 10.99 2.26
CA GLN A 99 6.74 10.08 1.57
C GLN A 99 6.32 8.62 1.70
N ALA A 100 5.87 8.20 2.89
CA ALA A 100 5.35 6.85 3.12
C ALA A 100 4.04 6.61 2.37
N ALA A 101 3.14 7.59 2.33
CA ALA A 101 1.88 7.52 1.57
C ALA A 101 2.15 7.34 0.07
N ALA A 102 3.08 8.09 -0.51
CA ALA A 102 3.46 7.93 -1.91
C ALA A 102 3.98 6.51 -2.22
N ARG A 103 4.77 5.92 -1.30
CA ARG A 103 5.23 4.53 -1.42
C ARG A 103 4.08 3.55 -1.30
N ALA A 104 3.19 3.74 -0.33
CA ALA A 104 2.02 2.88 -0.13
C ALA A 104 1.14 2.85 -1.39
N VAL A 105 0.78 4.01 -1.95
CA VAL A 105 -0.05 4.10 -3.17
C VAL A 105 0.65 3.46 -4.37
N THR A 106 1.92 3.78 -4.60
CA THR A 106 2.67 3.23 -5.74
C THR A 106 2.82 1.71 -5.63
N THR A 107 3.09 1.19 -4.43
CA THR A 107 3.22 -0.25 -4.18
C THR A 107 1.87 -0.96 -4.31
N ALA A 108 0.79 -0.38 -3.80
CA ALA A 108 -0.57 -0.90 -3.97
C ALA A 108 -0.96 -1.00 -5.47
N CYS A 109 -0.65 0.03 -6.26
CA CYS A 109 -0.94 0.02 -7.69
C CYS A 109 -0.11 -1.03 -8.47
N ALA A 110 1.03 -1.46 -7.93
CA ALA A 110 1.87 -2.47 -8.55
C ALA A 110 1.38 -3.92 -8.32
N VAL A 111 0.42 -4.15 -7.42
CA VAL A 111 -0.09 -5.49 -7.04
C VAL A 111 -0.54 -6.30 -8.23
N LEU A 112 -1.27 -5.68 -9.16
CA LEU A 112 -1.79 -6.37 -10.35
C LEU A 112 -0.68 -6.99 -11.21
N SER A 113 0.50 -6.37 -11.21
CA SER A 113 1.68 -6.84 -11.94
C SER A 113 2.62 -7.70 -11.09
N THR A 114 2.63 -7.51 -9.77
CA THR A 114 3.51 -8.18 -8.81
C THR A 114 2.74 -8.40 -7.51
N PRO A 115 2.05 -9.54 -7.36
CA PRO A 115 1.11 -9.74 -6.26
C PRO A 115 1.70 -9.70 -4.86
N SER A 116 2.99 -10.00 -4.67
CA SER A 116 3.67 -9.86 -3.37
C SER A 116 3.67 -8.43 -2.83
N ASN A 117 3.47 -7.43 -3.68
CA ASN A 117 3.27 -6.05 -3.24
C ASN A 117 2.00 -5.86 -2.41
N ALA A 118 1.07 -6.82 -2.41
CA ALA A 118 -0.14 -6.79 -1.58
C ALA A 118 0.21 -6.76 -0.08
N LEU A 119 1.31 -7.40 0.31
CA LEU A 119 1.85 -7.23 1.66
C LEU A 119 2.75 -5.99 1.75
N GLY A 120 3.58 -5.74 0.73
CA GLY A 120 4.52 -4.62 0.74
C GLY A 120 3.87 -3.25 0.99
N PHE A 121 2.68 -3.01 0.42
CA PHE A 121 2.00 -1.72 0.61
C PHE A 121 1.46 -1.55 2.03
N THR A 122 1.13 -2.63 2.74
CA THR A 122 0.56 -2.54 4.11
C THR A 122 1.59 -1.97 5.08
N PHE A 123 2.86 -2.35 4.94
CA PHE A 123 3.94 -1.81 5.77
C PHE A 123 4.21 -0.32 5.53
N TYR A 124 4.10 0.14 4.28
CA TYR A 124 4.20 1.56 3.95
C TYR A 124 2.95 2.32 4.41
N GLY A 125 1.77 1.72 4.28
CA GLY A 125 0.51 2.26 4.77
C GLY A 125 0.50 2.46 6.28
N ALA A 126 1.01 1.46 7.02
CA ALA A 126 1.23 1.53 8.47
C ALA A 126 2.13 2.72 8.86
N ALA A 127 3.25 2.89 8.14
CA ALA A 127 4.13 4.04 8.33
C ALA A 127 3.43 5.38 8.02
N ALA A 128 2.71 5.46 6.89
CA ALA A 128 2.00 6.67 6.47
C ALA A 128 0.96 7.10 7.51
N ALA A 129 0.13 6.17 7.97
CA ALA A 129 -0.91 6.43 8.96
C ALA A 129 -0.30 6.84 10.32
N ALA A 130 0.69 6.09 10.81
CA ALA A 130 1.32 6.39 12.10
C ALA A 130 1.99 7.77 12.11
N TYR A 131 2.76 8.11 11.06
CA TYR A 131 3.42 9.41 10.95
C TYR A 131 2.44 10.55 10.72
N SER A 132 1.33 10.30 10.00
CA SER A 132 0.29 11.32 9.82
C SER A 132 -0.44 11.65 11.12
N ILE A 133 -0.54 10.70 12.05
CA ILE A 133 -1.27 10.88 13.32
C ILE A 133 -0.35 11.46 14.40
N ALA A 134 0.85 10.88 14.57
CA ALA A 134 1.73 11.22 15.69
C ALA A 134 2.78 12.30 15.36
N GLY A 135 2.87 12.72 14.09
CA GLY A 135 3.95 13.60 13.63
C GLY A 135 5.29 12.86 13.54
N GLU A 136 6.39 13.62 13.49
CA GLU A 136 7.74 13.07 13.31
C GLU A 136 8.56 12.94 14.61
N ASP A 137 8.08 13.55 15.70
CA ASP A 137 8.77 13.61 17.00
C ASP A 137 8.30 12.55 18.01
N ALA A 138 7.33 11.71 17.64
CA ALA A 138 6.80 10.68 18.51
C ALA A 138 7.78 9.52 18.76
N SER A 139 7.49 8.73 19.79
CA SER A 139 8.36 7.62 20.19
C SER A 139 8.24 6.42 19.25
N ALA A 140 9.28 5.57 19.21
CA ALA A 140 9.23 4.33 18.42
C ALA A 140 8.08 3.40 18.84
N ALA A 141 7.77 3.34 20.15
CA ALA A 141 6.68 2.53 20.69
C ALA A 141 5.30 3.05 20.25
N GLU A 142 5.13 4.37 20.19
CA GLU A 142 3.90 4.99 19.69
C GLU A 142 3.71 4.72 18.19
N TYR A 143 4.77 4.82 17.39
CA TYR A 143 4.71 4.41 15.98
C TYR A 143 4.38 2.92 15.83
N ASP A 144 4.97 2.04 16.65
CA ASP A 144 4.66 0.60 16.60
C ASP A 144 3.18 0.33 16.93
N GLN A 145 2.64 1.01 17.95
CA GLN A 145 1.23 0.88 18.33
C GLN A 145 0.29 1.37 17.22
N LEU A 146 0.55 2.56 16.65
CA LEU A 146 -0.28 3.11 15.58
C LEU A 146 -0.15 2.30 14.28
N GLY A 147 1.06 1.82 13.97
CA GLY A 147 1.32 0.94 12.84
C GLY A 147 0.56 -0.39 12.97
N ALA A 148 0.57 -1.02 14.15
CA ALA A 148 -0.20 -2.23 14.42
C ALA A 148 -1.72 -1.99 14.31
N ALA A 149 -2.22 -0.84 14.79
CA ALA A 149 -3.63 -0.49 14.62
C ALA A 149 -4.01 -0.30 13.15
N GLU A 150 -3.12 0.22 12.32
CA GLU A 150 -3.32 0.35 10.88
C GLU A 150 -3.30 -1.01 10.16
N LEU A 151 -2.35 -1.88 10.51
CA LEU A 151 -2.25 -3.24 9.99
C LEU A 151 -3.50 -4.08 10.31
N GLN A 152 -4.06 -3.94 11.51
CA GLN A 152 -5.33 -4.60 11.87
C GLN A 152 -6.48 -4.14 10.96
N LYS A 153 -6.59 -2.83 10.70
CA LYS A 153 -7.63 -2.29 9.80
C LYS A 153 -7.45 -2.81 8.38
N LEU A 154 -6.21 -2.95 7.91
CA LEU A 154 -5.91 -3.52 6.60
C LEU A 154 -6.27 -5.00 6.52
N GLU A 155 -5.96 -5.77 7.55
CA GLU A 155 -6.40 -7.16 7.69
C GLU A 155 -7.92 -7.27 7.61
N ASP A 156 -8.65 -6.46 8.39
CA ASP A 156 -10.11 -6.48 8.39
C ASP A 156 -10.70 -6.05 7.04
N SER A 157 -10.07 -5.09 6.35
CA SER A 157 -10.47 -4.68 5.01
C SER A 157 -10.25 -5.76 3.96
N LEU A 158 -9.18 -6.55 4.06
CA LEU A 158 -8.94 -7.68 3.16
C LEU A 158 -9.99 -8.76 3.40
N LYS A 159 -10.25 -9.12 4.66
CA LYS A 159 -11.29 -10.08 5.03
C LYS A 159 -12.65 -9.74 4.43
N ALA A 160 -13.01 -8.46 4.39
CA ALA A 160 -14.29 -7.98 3.88
C ALA A 160 -14.48 -8.19 2.36
N VAL A 161 -13.39 -8.32 1.60
CA VAL A 161 -13.43 -8.47 0.14
C VAL A 161 -12.93 -9.82 -0.35
N MET A 162 -12.56 -10.72 0.57
CA MET A 162 -12.11 -12.06 0.23
C MET A 162 -13.22 -12.84 -0.48
N ILE A 163 -12.82 -13.58 -1.51
CA ILE A 163 -13.68 -14.49 -2.25
C ILE A 163 -13.42 -15.91 -1.73
N PRO A 164 -14.45 -16.61 -1.23
CA PRO A 164 -14.34 -18.02 -0.86
C PRO A 164 -13.97 -18.88 -2.07
N ASP A 165 -13.03 -19.82 -1.88
CA ASP A 165 -12.57 -20.77 -2.91
C ASP A 165 -12.20 -20.08 -4.23
N GLU A 166 -11.50 -18.95 -4.14
CA GLU A 166 -11.22 -18.11 -5.30
C GLU A 166 -10.42 -18.86 -6.38
N PRO A 167 -10.85 -18.80 -7.66
CA PRO A 167 -10.09 -19.42 -8.74
C PRO A 167 -8.77 -18.67 -9.01
N ASP A 168 -7.70 -19.44 -9.28
CA ASP A 168 -6.36 -18.92 -9.60
C ASP A 168 -5.75 -18.02 -8.49
N PRO A 169 -5.60 -18.54 -7.26
CA PRO A 169 -4.94 -17.80 -6.19
C PRO A 169 -3.47 -17.55 -6.52
N VAL A 170 -2.94 -16.45 -6.01
CA VAL A 170 -1.55 -16.05 -6.25
C VAL A 170 -0.58 -17.06 -5.64
N LYS A 171 0.53 -17.29 -6.33
CA LYS A 171 1.64 -18.12 -5.82
C LYS A 171 2.79 -17.20 -5.43
N ILE A 172 2.96 -16.97 -4.13
CA ILE A 172 3.98 -16.08 -3.58
C ILE A 172 4.94 -16.90 -2.71
N ASN A 173 6.23 -16.61 -2.82
CA ASN A 173 7.23 -17.05 -1.84
C ASN A 173 7.71 -15.81 -1.08
N TRP A 174 7.42 -15.76 0.22
CA TRP A 174 7.68 -14.57 1.04
C TRP A 174 9.15 -14.41 1.45
N ASN A 175 9.97 -15.47 1.37
CA ASN A 175 11.38 -15.46 1.80
C ASN A 175 11.58 -14.85 3.20
N CYS A 176 10.66 -15.14 4.13
CA CYS A 176 10.73 -14.75 5.54
C CYS A 176 11.76 -15.58 6.31
#